data_AF-A0A4Y2EYG8-F1
#
_entry.id   AF-A0A4Y2EYG8-F1
#
_cell.length_a   1.000
_cell.length_b   1.000
_cell.length_c   1.000
_cell.angle_alpha   90.00
_cell.angle_beta   90.00
_cell.angle_gamma   90.00
#
_symmetry.space_group_name_H-M   'P 1'
#
loop_
_entity.id
_entity.type
_entity.pdbx_description
1 polymer ?
#
loop_
_entity_poly.entity_id
_entity_poly.type
_entity_poly.pdbx_seq_one_letter_code
_entity_poly.pdbx_strand_id
1 'polypeptide(L)'
;MAWGHTGSPTRLRKARQTLSARKLMVTVFWDAQGNLLIEFMTRGTTINSEVYCRMLKKLKRAIQNKRRGLLSSGDVLLHDNALPHTA
;
A
#
# COMPACT_ATOMS: atom_id res chain seq x y z
N MET A 1 6.44 -39.43 -19.96
CA MET A 1 6.49 -38.82 -18.62
C MET A 1 5.09 -38.33 -18.28
N ALA A 2 4.39 -39.01 -17.39
CA ALA A 2 3.01 -38.66 -17.02
C ALA A 2 3.02 -38.00 -15.63
N TRP A 3 2.45 -36.81 -15.52
CA TRP A 3 2.31 -36.08 -14.26
C TRP A 3 0.92 -36.33 -13.66
N GLY A 4 0.89 -36.85 -12.43
CA GLY A 4 -0.32 -36.97 -11.60
C GLY A 4 -0.76 -38.40 -11.28
N HIS A 5 -0.15 -39.03 -10.28
CA HIS A 5 -0.63 -40.30 -9.72
C HIS A 5 -1.58 -40.07 -8.54
N THR A 6 -2.57 -40.96 -8.41
CA THR A 6 -3.63 -41.00 -7.39
C THR A 6 -3.12 -41.13 -5.95
N GLY A 7 -1.84 -41.46 -5.76
CA GLY A 7 -1.17 -41.54 -4.46
C GLY A 7 -0.31 -40.33 -4.09
N SER A 8 -0.27 -39.27 -4.91
CA SER A 8 0.48 -38.06 -4.57
C SER A 8 -0.20 -37.30 -3.41
N PRO A 9 0.56 -36.76 -2.43
CA PRO A 9 -0.04 -35.99 -1.35
C PRO A 9 -0.75 -34.76 -1.94
N THR A 10 -2.08 -34.82 -1.98
CA THR A 10 -2.96 -33.84 -2.65
C THR A 10 -2.95 -32.47 -1.97
N ARG A 11 -2.33 -32.37 -0.79
CA ARG A 11 -2.18 -31.09 -0.10
C ARG A 11 -0.88 -30.43 -0.53
N LEU A 12 -0.99 -29.58 -1.55
CA LEU A 12 -0.13 -28.39 -1.64
C LEU A 12 -0.14 -27.74 -0.26
N ARG A 13 0.97 -27.90 0.47
CA ARG A 13 1.18 -27.27 1.77
C ARG A 13 1.02 -25.77 1.53
N LYS A 14 -0.12 -25.19 1.91
CA LYS A 14 -0.36 -23.74 1.84
C LYS A 14 0.90 -23.08 2.38
N ALA A 15 1.56 -22.25 1.56
CA ALA A 15 2.78 -21.56 1.95
C ALA A 15 2.56 -20.97 3.36
N ARG A 16 3.46 -21.31 4.30
CA ARG A 16 3.37 -21.00 5.73
C ARG A 16 2.74 -19.62 5.96
N GLN A 17 1.47 -19.59 6.36
CA GLN A 17 0.73 -18.34 6.64
C GLN A 17 1.09 -17.71 8.01
N THR A 18 2.07 -18.24 8.74
CA THR A 18 2.19 -18.01 10.19
C THR A 18 3.16 -16.90 10.62
N LEU A 19 3.53 -15.96 9.73
CA LEU A 19 4.32 -14.76 10.10
C LEU A 19 3.66 -13.42 9.71
N SER A 20 2.56 -13.42 8.95
CA SER A 20 1.91 -12.16 8.52
C SER A 20 1.13 -11.48 9.65
N ALA A 21 0.66 -12.22 10.66
CA ALA A 21 -0.18 -11.70 11.73
C ALA A 21 0.46 -10.62 12.62
N ARG A 22 1.79 -10.45 12.54
CA ARG A 22 2.54 -9.41 13.30
C ARG A 22 3.00 -8.24 12.44
N LYS A 23 2.74 -8.25 11.13
CA LYS A 23 3.17 -7.18 10.23
C LYS A 23 2.22 -5.99 10.33
N LEU A 24 2.79 -4.79 10.27
CA LEU A 24 2.08 -3.52 10.12
C LEU A 24 2.33 -3.00 8.71
N MET A 25 1.28 -2.51 8.06
CA MET A 25 1.42 -1.78 6.81
C MET A 25 1.58 -0.30 7.11
N VAL A 26 2.52 0.35 6.41
CA VAL A 26 2.78 1.78 6.53
C VAL A 26 2.76 2.39 5.14
N THR A 27 2.05 3.50 5.00
CA THR A 27 2.04 4.31 3.77
C THR A 27 2.83 5.58 4.02
N VAL A 28 3.83 5.86 3.18
CA VAL A 28 4.69 7.04 3.30
C VAL A 28 4.62 7.85 2.00
N PHE A 29 4.33 9.13 2.12
CA PHE A 29 4.44 10.11 1.04
C PHE A 29 5.57 11.09 1.36
N TRP A 30 6.41 11.36 0.37
CA TRP A 30 7.61 12.18 0.53
C TRP A 30 8.01 12.81 -0.81
N ASP A 31 8.83 13.86 -0.73
CA ASP A 31 9.44 14.54 -1.87
C ASP A 31 10.93 14.79 -1.61
N ALA A 32 11.61 15.49 -2.53
CA ALA A 32 13.02 15.83 -2.39
C ALA A 32 13.36 16.64 -1.12
N GLN A 33 12.36 17.29 -0.50
CA GLN A 33 12.51 18.03 0.75
C GLN A 33 12.14 17.17 1.99
N GLY A 34 11.78 15.90 1.81
CA GLY A 34 11.53 14.93 2.87
C GLY A 34 10.07 14.50 3.02
N ASN A 35 9.73 13.98 4.21
CA ASN A 35 8.46 13.31 4.48
C ASN A 35 7.27 14.27 4.60
N LEU A 36 6.20 13.99 3.85
CA LEU A 36 4.94 14.73 3.88
C LEU A 36 3.93 14.10 4.83
N LEU A 37 3.69 12.80 4.70
CA LEU A 37 2.70 12.05 5.48
C LEU A 37 3.17 10.61 5.70
N ILE A 38 3.00 10.13 6.92
CA ILE A 38 3.21 8.73 7.30
C ILE A 38 1.94 8.25 7.97
N GLU A 39 1.32 7.20 7.44
CA GLU A 39 0.16 6.55 8.04
C GLU A 39 0.46 5.09 8.39
N PHE A 40 0.26 4.75 9.65
CA PHE A 40 0.33 3.38 10.14
C PHE A 40 -1.07 2.77 10.09
N MET A 41 -1.19 1.63 9.43
CA MET A 41 -2.44 0.88 9.44
C MET A 41 -2.56 0.00 10.67
N THR A 42 -3.79 -0.20 11.13
CA THR A 42 -4.10 -1.21 12.15
C THR A 42 -3.64 -2.59 11.68
N ARG A 43 -3.15 -3.41 12.61
CA ARG A 43 -2.72 -4.79 12.27
C ARG A 43 -3.87 -5.57 11.63
N GLY A 44 -3.54 -6.31 10.58
CA GLY A 44 -4.51 -7.17 9.88
C GLY A 44 -5.48 -6.42 8.97
N THR A 45 -5.36 -5.10 8.80
CA THR A 45 -6.14 -4.36 7.80
C THR A 45 -5.39 -4.28 6.47
N THR A 46 -6.16 -4.23 5.39
CA THR A 46 -5.66 -4.08 4.01
C THR A 46 -6.07 -2.70 3.50
N ILE A 47 -5.19 -2.03 2.73
CA ILE A 47 -5.58 -0.81 2.02
C ILE A 47 -6.60 -1.18 0.95
N ASN A 48 -7.78 -0.57 1.03
CA ASN A 48 -8.73 -0.52 -0.07
C ASN A 48 -8.73 0.89 -0.69
N SER A 49 -9.43 1.04 -1.81
CA SER A 49 -9.47 2.31 -2.55
C SER A 49 -10.03 3.46 -1.72
N GLU A 50 -11.04 3.22 -0.88
CA GLU A 50 -11.62 4.24 -0.01
C GLU A 50 -10.63 4.76 1.04
N VAL A 51 -9.87 3.86 1.67
CA VAL A 51 -8.81 4.23 2.61
C VAL A 51 -7.72 5.02 1.89
N TYR A 52 -7.30 4.57 0.71
CA TYR A 52 -6.31 5.28 -0.10
C TYR A 52 -6.78 6.68 -0.49
N CYS A 53 -8.03 6.85 -0.94
CA CYS A 53 -8.64 8.15 -1.23
C CYS A 53 -8.63 9.08 0.00
N ARG A 54 -8.87 8.56 1.21
CA ARG A 54 -8.77 9.35 2.45
C ARG A 54 -7.33 9.76 2.75
N MET A 55 -6.36 8.89 2.50
CA MET A 55 -4.93 9.22 2.62
C MET A 55 -4.54 10.34 1.65
N LEU A 56 -4.99 10.29 0.39
CA LEU A 56 -4.73 11.35 -0.59
C LEU A 56 -5.32 12.71 -0.18
N LYS A 57 -6.52 12.73 0.42
CA LYS A 57 -7.10 13.96 0.98
C LYS A 57 -6.23 14.55 2.10
N LYS A 58 -5.65 13.70 2.95
CA LYS A 58 -4.71 14.12 4.00
C LYS A 58 -3.38 14.58 3.41
N LEU A 59 -2.87 13.89 2.39
CA LEU A 59 -1.67 14.27 1.66
C LEU A 59 -1.81 15.67 1.05
N LYS A 60 -2.93 15.95 0.39
CA LYS A 60 -3.21 17.28 -0.17
C LYS A 60 -3.10 18.38 0.89
N ARG A 61 -3.66 18.16 2.08
CA ARG A 61 -3.54 19.09 3.22
C ARG A 61 -2.09 19.20 3.73
N ALA A 62 -1.36 18.08 3.79
CA ALA A 62 0.04 18.08 4.20
C ALA A 62 0.90 18.89 3.23
N ILE A 63 0.67 18.76 1.92
CA ILE A 63 1.35 19.55 0.87
C ILE A 63 1.02 21.04 1.05
N GLN A 64 -0.25 21.40 1.21
CA GLN A 64 -0.66 22.80 1.44
C GLN A 64 0.07 23.44 2.63
N ASN A 65 0.25 22.67 3.70
CA ASN A 65 0.88 23.17 4.93
C ASN A 65 2.41 23.20 4.85
N LYS A 66 3.03 22.14 4.31
CA LYS A 66 4.49 21.94 4.36
C LYS A 66 5.23 22.39 3.09
N ARG A 67 4.53 22.51 1.96
CA ARG A 67 5.07 22.80 0.62
C ARG A 67 4.19 23.83 -0.08
N ARG A 68 4.14 25.04 0.47
CA ARG A 68 3.35 26.14 -0.11
C ARG A 68 3.72 26.35 -1.58
N GLY A 69 2.72 26.48 -2.44
CA GLY A 69 2.90 26.69 -3.89
C GLY A 69 3.13 25.42 -4.73
N LEU A 70 3.39 24.26 -4.10
CA LEU A 70 3.63 23.02 -4.86
C LEU A 70 2.41 22.58 -5.67
N LEU A 71 1.21 22.58 -5.06
CA LEU A 71 -0.03 22.25 -5.77
C LEU A 71 -0.34 23.21 -6.93
N SER A 72 0.06 24.47 -6.80
CA SER A 72 -0.16 25.48 -7.84
C SER A 72 0.82 25.35 -9.00
N SER A 73 1.96 24.69 -8.77
CA SER A 73 3.03 24.50 -9.76
C SER A 73 2.84 23.23 -10.60
N GLY A 74 1.80 22.44 -10.31
CA GLY A 74 1.55 21.15 -10.96
C GLY A 74 2.35 20.04 -10.30
N ASP A 75 1.82 19.46 -9.23
CA ASP A 75 2.42 18.31 -8.57
C ASP A 75 2.13 17.00 -9.33
N VAL A 76 3.11 16.11 -9.36
CA VAL A 76 2.97 14.76 -9.94
C VAL A 76 3.06 13.75 -8.82
N LEU A 77 2.00 12.95 -8.66
CA LEU A 77 2.00 11.84 -7.74
C LEU A 77 2.54 10.58 -8.43
N LEU A 78 3.68 10.09 -7.95
CA LEU A 78 4.25 8.81 -8.39
C LEU A 78 3.91 7.71 -7.38
N HIS A 79 3.21 6.67 -7.83
CA HIS A 79 2.94 5.46 -7.07
C HIS A 79 2.91 4.23 -8.00
N ASP A 80 2.89 3.03 -7.41
CA ASP A 80 2.74 1.77 -8.16
C ASP A 80 1.29 1.52 -8.58
N ASN A 81 1.07 0.55 -9.46
CA ASN A 81 -0.24 0.21 -10.00
C ASN A 81 -1.00 -0.80 -9.11
N ALA A 82 -0.85 -0.71 -7.79
CA ALA A 82 -1.62 -1.56 -6.89
C ALA A 82 -3.12 -1.29 -7.08
N LEU A 83 -3.95 -2.33 -6.99
CA LEU A 83 -5.39 -2.22 -7.24
C LEU A 83 -6.08 -1.06 -6.49
N PRO A 84 -5.81 -0.80 -5.19
CA PRO A 84 -6.40 0.32 -4.48
C PRO A 84 -5.98 1.71 -5.02
N HIS A 85 -4.86 1.79 -5.73
CA HIS A 85 -4.31 3.05 -6.23
C HIS A 85 -4.89 3.45 -7.59
N THR A 86 -5.49 2.51 -8.32
CA THR A 86 -6.01 2.72 -9.68
C THR A 86 -7.53 2.45 -9.80
N ALA A 87 -8.20 2.20 -8.68
CA ALA A 87 -9.62 1.87 -8.61
C ALA A 87 -10.54 3.10 -8.59
#